data_AF-T0YGM5-F1
#
_entry.id   AF-T0YGM5-F1
#
_cell.length_a   1.000
_cell.length_b   1.000
_cell.length_c   1.000
_cell.angle_alpha   90.00
_cell.angle_beta   90.00
_cell.angle_gamma   90.00
#
_symmetry.space_group_name_H-M   'P 1'
#
loop_
_entity.id
_entity.type
_entity.pdbx_description
1 polymer ?
#
loop_
_entity_poly.entity_id
_entity_poly.type
_entity_poly.pdbx_seq_one_letter_code
_entity_poly.pdbx_strand_id
1 'polypeptide(L)'
;CRTAVRLPGVESVSVIALEDWAEMPADDAEIEDAVDEGVHFLPRKGTRRIVGSSSVEGIEVVGVKSVFDDQGRFSPVYNEEDLIVVPVDSVVLAIGQSIDTAFISGEHDSIIGRNGVIRANMSDMSTGIPGVFAAGDVVTGPRIFIEAIAAGQSAAASVHRYLSQKETPKTIFGVSTAIEHRGAPTPVWPVDCNVDGYYTIPRQNPQLLKPEFRRTNFELAELSFTEEEARSQASRCLTCHVNPIFVGDKCIMCGGCVDVCPEFALKMIPLSEVDLDIPKSADVLSGFIGVEKARLGETEVLQELGRSTAMIWDGARCIRCGLCAKRCPTGAITMEYLEIKQEVTHT
;
A
#
# COMPACT_ATOMS: atom_id res chain seq x y z
N CYS A 1 -12.41 20.63 -6.59
CA CYS A 1 -12.03 22.06 -6.70
C CYS A 1 -11.33 22.37 -8.02
N ARG A 2 -10.27 21.65 -8.41
CA ARG A 2 -9.52 21.85 -9.66
C ARG A 2 -10.39 21.82 -10.92
N THR A 3 -11.32 20.88 -11.04
CA THR A 3 -12.28 20.88 -12.17
C THR A 3 -13.07 22.20 -12.26
N ALA A 4 -13.49 22.76 -11.13
CA ALA A 4 -14.26 23.99 -11.10
C ALA A 4 -13.41 25.21 -11.52
N VAL A 5 -12.14 25.28 -11.11
CA VAL A 5 -11.27 26.42 -11.46
C VAL A 5 -11.00 26.52 -12.96
N ARG A 6 -11.23 25.41 -13.69
CA ARG A 6 -11.06 25.28 -15.14
C ARG A 6 -12.34 25.56 -15.94
N LEU A 7 -13.49 25.69 -15.28
CA LEU A 7 -14.75 25.93 -15.96
C LEU A 7 -14.85 27.38 -16.45
N PRO A 8 -15.35 27.61 -17.68
CA PRO A 8 -15.62 28.96 -18.17
C PRO A 8 -16.58 29.71 -17.25
N GLY A 9 -16.27 30.97 -16.93
CA GLY A 9 -17.08 31.82 -16.07
C GLY A 9 -16.80 31.67 -14.57
N VAL A 10 -15.90 30.76 -14.16
CA VAL A 10 -15.46 30.67 -12.76
C VAL A 10 -14.28 31.61 -12.53
N GLU A 11 -14.51 32.66 -11.75
CA GLU A 11 -13.47 33.66 -11.44
C GLU A 11 -12.50 33.17 -10.36
N SER A 12 -13.03 32.52 -9.32
CA SER A 12 -12.24 31.98 -8.20
C SER A 12 -12.91 30.75 -7.60
N VAL A 13 -12.11 29.89 -6.97
CA VAL A 13 -12.60 28.73 -6.23
C VAL A 13 -11.95 28.74 -4.85
N SER A 14 -12.78 28.61 -3.82
CA SER A 14 -12.31 28.44 -2.44
C SER A 14 -12.71 27.07 -1.91
N VAL A 15 -11.80 26.42 -1.19
CA VAL A 15 -12.04 25.17 -0.45
C VAL A 15 -12.04 25.49 1.04
N ILE A 16 -13.16 25.21 1.69
CA ILE A 16 -13.32 25.34 3.14
C ILE A 16 -13.07 23.96 3.75
N ALA A 17 -12.08 23.86 4.63
CA ALA A 17 -11.68 22.62 5.27
C ALA A 17 -11.68 22.79 6.80
N LEU A 18 -12.23 21.79 7.51
CA LEU A 18 -12.22 21.77 8.97
C LEU A 18 -10.80 21.60 9.50
N GLU A 19 -10.05 20.77 8.79
CA GLU A 19 -8.68 20.36 9.03
C GLU A 19 -7.69 21.50 8.80
N ASP A 20 -6.56 21.41 9.50
CA ASP A 20 -5.36 22.12 9.06
C ASP A 20 -4.73 21.43 7.85
N TRP A 21 -3.75 22.09 7.23
CA TRP A 21 -2.99 21.53 6.11
C TRP A 21 -2.48 20.11 6.36
N ALA A 22 -1.85 19.85 7.51
CA ALA A 22 -1.28 18.54 7.85
C ALA A 22 -2.33 17.48 8.25
N GLU A 23 -3.57 17.90 8.48
CA GLU A 23 -4.68 17.02 8.88
C GLU A 23 -5.62 16.73 7.71
N MET A 24 -5.47 17.43 6.57
CA MET A 24 -6.34 17.25 5.42
C MET A 24 -6.25 15.81 4.91
N PRO A 25 -7.39 15.16 4.59
CA PRO A 25 -7.38 13.78 4.12
C PRO A 25 -6.94 13.61 2.65
N ALA A 26 -6.69 14.71 1.95
CA ALA A 26 -6.23 14.71 0.57
C ALA A 26 -4.73 14.43 0.49
N ASP A 27 -4.28 13.85 -0.62
CA ASP A 27 -2.85 13.69 -0.89
C ASP A 27 -2.18 15.06 -1.04
N ASP A 28 -0.99 15.21 -0.46
CA ASP A 28 -0.23 16.47 -0.49
C ASP A 28 -0.04 16.99 -1.92
N ALA A 29 0.21 16.10 -2.88
CA ALA A 29 0.41 16.48 -4.28
C ALA A 29 -0.85 17.08 -4.91
N GLU A 30 -2.05 16.63 -4.51
CA GLU A 30 -3.32 17.20 -4.99
C GLU A 30 -3.59 18.57 -4.38
N ILE A 31 -3.19 18.78 -3.12
CA ILE A 31 -3.28 20.08 -2.46
C ILE A 31 -2.36 21.09 -3.14
N GLU A 32 -1.09 20.73 -3.34
CA GLU A 32 -0.09 21.54 -4.04
C GLU A 32 -0.57 21.92 -5.45
N ASP A 33 -1.05 20.94 -6.22
CA ASP A 33 -1.58 21.15 -7.56
C ASP A 33 -2.79 22.09 -7.58
N ALA A 34 -3.69 21.99 -6.60
CA ALA A 34 -4.84 22.86 -6.49
C ALA A 34 -4.43 24.30 -6.17
N VAL A 35 -3.48 24.49 -5.24
CA VAL A 35 -2.93 25.80 -4.90
C VAL A 35 -2.25 26.43 -6.11
N ASP A 36 -1.46 25.66 -6.86
CA ASP A 36 -0.80 26.11 -8.09
C ASP A 36 -1.79 26.56 -9.16
N GLU A 37 -2.92 25.87 -9.31
CA GLU A 37 -4.01 26.24 -10.22
C GLU A 37 -4.83 27.45 -9.73
N GLY A 38 -4.51 28.00 -8.55
CA GLY A 38 -5.14 29.18 -7.99
C GLY A 38 -6.37 28.91 -7.13
N VAL A 39 -6.54 27.68 -6.61
CA VAL A 39 -7.57 27.38 -5.61
C VAL A 39 -7.15 27.96 -4.27
N HIS A 40 -8.07 28.69 -3.63
CA HIS A 40 -7.83 29.27 -2.30
C HIS A 40 -8.31 28.31 -1.21
N PHE A 41 -7.43 27.91 -0.30
CA PHE A 41 -7.81 27.09 0.84
C PHE A 41 -8.08 27.96 2.07
N LEU A 42 -9.16 27.63 2.76
CA LEU A 42 -9.55 28.16 4.06
C LEU A 42 -9.50 26.99 5.07
N PRO A 43 -8.29 26.62 5.54
CA PRO A 43 -8.13 25.59 6.57
C PRO A 43 -8.69 26.10 7.91
N ARG A 44 -8.94 25.18 8.84
CA ARG A 44 -9.50 25.50 10.17
C ARG A 44 -10.81 26.30 10.10
N LYS A 45 -11.64 26.05 9.09
CA LYS A 45 -12.96 26.68 8.91
C LYS A 45 -14.05 25.62 8.73
N GLY A 46 -15.13 25.76 9.49
CA GLY A 46 -16.34 24.96 9.36
C GLY A 46 -17.48 25.75 8.76
N THR A 47 -18.30 25.10 7.93
CA THR A 47 -19.52 25.71 7.38
C THR A 47 -20.61 25.79 8.45
N ARG A 48 -21.13 27.00 8.69
CA ARG A 48 -22.26 27.22 9.61
C ARG A 48 -23.59 27.30 8.88
N ARG A 49 -23.69 28.17 7.87
CA ARG A 49 -24.88 28.30 7.02
C ARG A 49 -24.56 28.95 5.69
N ILE A 50 -25.41 28.69 4.70
CA ILE A 50 -25.42 29.41 3.43
C ILE A 50 -26.24 30.69 3.63
N VAL A 51 -25.71 31.81 3.14
CA VAL A 51 -26.33 33.13 3.21
C VAL A 51 -26.93 33.47 1.84
N GLY A 52 -28.17 33.94 1.85
CA GLY A 52 -28.88 34.29 0.63
C GLY A 52 -30.39 34.20 0.81
N SER A 53 -31.13 34.92 -0.04
CA SER A 53 -32.59 34.93 -0.01
C SER A 53 -33.19 33.93 -1.00
N SER A 54 -33.02 34.19 -2.31
CA SER A 54 -33.45 33.33 -3.41
C SER A 54 -32.28 32.59 -4.09
N SER A 55 -31.07 33.09 -3.91
CA SER A 55 -29.82 32.56 -4.46
C SER A 55 -28.73 32.68 -3.41
N VAL A 56 -27.63 31.94 -3.59
CA VAL A 56 -26.46 32.05 -2.73
C VAL A 56 -25.83 33.43 -2.92
N GLU A 57 -25.58 34.13 -1.82
CA GLU A 57 -24.88 35.43 -1.76
C GLU A 57 -23.60 35.33 -0.90
N GLY A 58 -23.48 34.27 -0.11
CA GLY A 58 -22.28 33.98 0.67
C GLY A 58 -22.38 32.69 1.47
N ILE A 59 -21.31 32.36 2.16
CA ILE A 59 -21.25 31.25 3.12
C ILE A 59 -20.67 31.76 4.43
N GLU A 60 -21.40 31.55 5.52
CA GLU A 60 -20.95 31.88 6.87
C GLU A 60 -20.13 30.70 7.39
N VAL A 61 -18.88 30.97 7.72
CA VAL A 61 -17.94 29.98 8.27
C VAL A 61 -17.49 30.39 9.65
N VAL A 62 -17.17 29.37 10.45
CA VAL A 62 -16.72 29.50 11.84
C VAL A 62 -15.32 28.89 11.97
N GLY A 63 -14.46 29.48 12.80
CA GLY A 63 -13.14 28.94 13.10
C GLY A 63 -13.22 27.56 13.75
N VAL A 64 -12.21 26.72 13.52
CA VAL A 64 -12.09 25.38 14.10
C VAL A 64 -10.80 25.33 14.93
N LYS A 65 -10.92 24.97 16.22
CA LYS A 65 -9.77 24.82 17.14
C LYS A 65 -9.13 23.45 17.02
N SER A 66 -9.94 22.41 16.87
CA SER A 66 -9.52 21.02 16.67
C SER A 66 -10.58 20.28 15.86
N VAL A 67 -10.16 19.31 15.05
CA VAL A 67 -11.07 18.43 14.30
C VAL A 67 -11.26 17.09 15.00
N PHE A 68 -10.21 16.60 15.67
CA PHE A 68 -10.18 15.31 16.33
C PHE A 68 -10.02 15.47 17.84
N ASP A 69 -10.54 14.49 18.59
CA ASP A 69 -10.27 14.36 20.02
C ASP A 69 -8.90 13.69 20.29
N ASP A 70 -8.52 13.56 21.56
CA ASP A 70 -7.24 12.94 21.98
C ASP A 70 -7.11 11.46 21.55
N GLN A 71 -8.21 10.82 21.13
CA GLN A 71 -8.23 9.45 20.61
C GLN A 71 -8.23 9.41 19.08
N GLY A 72 -8.07 10.55 18.40
CA GLY A 72 -8.10 10.66 16.95
C GLY A 72 -9.49 10.52 16.35
N ARG A 73 -10.56 10.60 17.14
CA ARG A 73 -11.93 10.48 16.65
C ARG A 73 -12.44 11.84 16.21
N PHE A 74 -13.19 11.87 15.11
CA PHE A 74 -13.78 13.09 14.59
C PHE A 74 -14.72 13.74 15.63
N SER A 75 -14.34 14.91 16.12
CA SER A 75 -15.03 15.68 17.15
C SER A 75 -14.62 17.16 17.07
N PRO A 76 -15.13 17.90 16.06
CA PRO A 76 -14.69 19.27 15.82
C PRO A 76 -15.12 20.23 16.94
N VAL A 77 -14.19 21.08 17.38
CA VAL A 77 -14.43 22.13 18.37
C VAL A 77 -14.35 23.48 17.67
N TYR A 78 -15.45 24.23 17.68
CA TYR A 78 -15.56 25.51 16.98
C TYR A 78 -15.11 26.70 17.84
N ASN A 79 -14.62 27.75 17.17
CA ASN A 79 -14.31 29.05 17.74
C ASN A 79 -15.36 30.07 17.30
N GLU A 80 -16.39 30.29 18.12
CA GLU A 80 -17.49 31.22 17.83
C GLU A 80 -17.04 32.69 17.68
N GLU A 81 -15.85 33.04 18.16
CA GLU A 81 -15.27 34.39 17.99
C GLU A 81 -14.73 34.64 16.58
N ASP A 82 -14.45 33.58 15.82
CA ASP A 82 -13.90 33.63 14.47
C ASP A 82 -15.00 33.30 13.46
N LEU A 83 -15.91 34.25 13.27
CA LEU A 83 -17.06 34.12 12.38
C LEU A 83 -16.92 35.10 11.23
N ILE A 84 -16.88 34.58 10.00
CA ILE A 84 -16.75 35.38 8.79
C ILE A 84 -17.77 34.92 7.75
N VAL A 85 -18.25 35.87 6.94
CA VAL A 85 -19.06 35.58 5.76
C VAL A 85 -18.16 35.72 4.54
N VAL A 86 -17.97 34.62 3.82
CA VAL A 86 -17.22 34.62 2.56
C VAL A 86 -18.22 34.87 1.43
N PRO A 87 -18.08 35.97 0.66
CA PRO A 87 -18.96 36.25 -0.46
C PRO A 87 -18.73 35.24 -1.58
N VAL A 88 -19.77 34.49 -1.95
CA VAL A 88 -19.77 33.48 -3.01
C VAL A 88 -21.15 33.44 -3.66
N ASP A 89 -21.22 33.08 -4.95
CA ASP A 89 -22.48 32.92 -5.68
C ASP A 89 -22.94 31.46 -5.79
N SER A 90 -22.07 30.52 -5.43
CA SER A 90 -22.25 29.08 -5.61
C SER A 90 -21.56 28.31 -4.49
N VAL A 91 -22.21 27.26 -3.99
CA VAL A 91 -21.66 26.36 -2.97
C VAL A 91 -21.77 24.92 -3.45
N VAL A 92 -20.64 24.21 -3.47
CA VAL A 92 -20.58 22.78 -3.78
C VAL A 92 -20.34 22.02 -2.47
N LEU A 93 -21.30 21.19 -2.08
CA LEU A 93 -21.20 20.39 -0.86
C LEU A 93 -20.40 19.10 -1.13
N ALA A 94 -19.27 18.96 -0.45
CA ALA A 94 -18.39 17.79 -0.51
C ALA A 94 -18.48 16.96 0.78
N ILE A 95 -19.70 16.58 1.17
CA ILE A 95 -20.02 15.98 2.49
C ILE A 95 -19.77 14.47 2.62
N GLY A 96 -18.95 13.90 1.74
CA GLY A 96 -18.62 12.47 1.72
C GLY A 96 -19.76 11.59 1.18
N GLN A 97 -19.77 10.34 1.61
CA GLN A 97 -20.72 9.32 1.16
C GLN A 97 -21.37 8.59 2.35
N SER A 98 -22.61 8.15 2.17
CA SER A 98 -23.34 7.31 3.10
C SER A 98 -23.85 6.06 2.39
N ILE A 99 -23.99 4.97 3.14
CA ILE A 99 -24.49 3.71 2.61
C ILE A 99 -26.01 3.70 2.67
N ASP A 100 -26.66 3.53 1.52
CA ASP A 100 -28.09 3.27 1.46
C ASP A 100 -28.36 1.80 1.79
N THR A 101 -29.02 1.56 2.92
CA THR A 101 -29.43 0.24 3.40
C THR A 101 -30.93 0.03 3.37
N ALA A 102 -31.70 0.94 2.77
CA ALA A 102 -33.17 0.88 2.77
C ALA A 102 -33.75 -0.41 2.15
N PHE A 103 -32.97 -1.09 1.29
CA PHE A 103 -33.35 -2.36 0.69
C PHE A 103 -33.23 -3.56 1.64
N ILE A 104 -32.51 -3.42 2.76
CA ILE A 104 -32.35 -4.44 3.79
C ILE A 104 -33.41 -4.18 4.86
N SER A 105 -34.28 -5.17 5.11
CA SER A 105 -35.36 -5.01 6.10
C SER A 105 -35.75 -6.36 6.72
N GLY A 106 -36.56 -6.29 7.78
CA GLY A 106 -37.11 -7.47 8.46
C GLY A 106 -36.03 -8.28 9.19
N GLU A 107 -35.97 -9.58 8.92
CA GLU A 107 -35.07 -10.52 9.60
C GLU A 107 -33.58 -10.31 9.28
N HIS A 108 -33.27 -9.56 8.21
CA HIS A 108 -31.90 -9.31 7.77
C HIS A 108 -31.31 -8.00 8.30
N ASP A 109 -32.07 -7.18 9.05
CA ASP A 109 -31.60 -5.92 9.64
C ASP A 109 -30.38 -6.11 10.57
N SER A 110 -30.21 -7.32 11.11
CA SER A 110 -29.10 -7.71 11.99
C SER A 110 -27.71 -7.59 11.37
N ILE A 111 -27.61 -7.57 10.02
CA ILE A 111 -26.34 -7.38 9.31
C ILE A 111 -25.97 -5.91 9.19
N ILE A 112 -26.88 -4.97 9.46
CA ILE A 112 -26.56 -3.54 9.42
C ILE A 112 -25.76 -3.18 10.68
N GLY A 113 -24.56 -2.67 10.45
CA GLY A 113 -23.61 -2.23 11.45
C GLY A 113 -23.75 -0.73 11.77
N ARG A 114 -22.75 -0.24 12.51
CA ARG A 114 -22.66 1.18 12.85
C ARG A 114 -22.49 2.02 11.58
N ASN A 115 -23.13 3.18 11.50
CA ASN A 115 -23.07 4.08 10.34
C ASN A 115 -23.58 3.45 9.01
N GLY A 116 -24.39 2.38 9.09
CA GLY A 116 -24.99 1.75 7.91
C GLY A 116 -24.08 0.77 7.16
N VAL A 117 -22.87 0.49 7.66
CA VAL A 117 -21.99 -0.51 7.03
C VAL A 117 -22.58 -1.92 7.18
N ILE A 118 -22.52 -2.73 6.12
CA ILE A 118 -22.93 -4.14 6.17
C ILE A 118 -21.84 -4.93 6.87
N ARG A 119 -22.22 -5.69 7.91
CA ARG A 119 -21.35 -6.61 8.60
C ARG A 119 -21.02 -7.78 7.68
N ALA A 120 -19.74 -7.91 7.35
CA ALA A 120 -19.21 -9.06 6.67
C ALA A 120 -17.90 -9.51 7.32
N ASN A 121 -17.60 -10.81 7.24
CA ASN A 121 -16.32 -11.34 7.67
C ASN A 121 -15.24 -10.91 6.68
N MET A 122 -14.24 -10.15 7.15
CA MET A 122 -13.20 -9.58 6.30
C MET A 122 -12.30 -10.62 5.58
N SER A 123 -12.34 -11.89 6.00
CA SER A 123 -11.57 -12.96 5.35
C SER A 123 -12.28 -13.59 4.15
N ASP A 124 -13.60 -13.58 4.10
CA ASP A 124 -14.39 -14.28 3.08
C ASP A 124 -15.61 -13.49 2.56
N MET A 125 -15.82 -12.28 3.05
CA MET A 125 -16.90 -11.36 2.69
C MET A 125 -18.32 -11.88 3.00
N SER A 126 -18.48 -12.90 3.84
CA SER A 126 -19.79 -13.47 4.21
C SER A 126 -20.52 -12.61 5.25
N THR A 127 -21.85 -12.43 5.09
CA THR A 127 -22.66 -11.56 5.98
C THR A 127 -23.31 -12.29 7.15
N GLY A 128 -23.07 -13.60 7.28
CA GLY A 128 -23.73 -14.49 8.25
C GLY A 128 -25.10 -15.01 7.77
N ILE A 129 -25.68 -14.43 6.72
CA ILE A 129 -26.85 -15.00 6.02
C ILE A 129 -26.34 -15.98 4.96
N PRO A 130 -26.80 -17.25 4.95
CA PRO A 130 -26.37 -18.23 3.96
C PRO A 130 -26.57 -17.75 2.52
N GLY A 131 -25.49 -17.73 1.74
CA GLY A 131 -25.51 -17.33 0.34
C GLY A 131 -25.49 -15.83 0.08
N VAL A 132 -25.40 -15.00 1.12
CA VAL A 132 -25.30 -13.54 1.00
C VAL A 132 -23.88 -13.09 1.36
N PHE A 133 -23.29 -12.30 0.47
CA PHE A 133 -21.95 -11.76 0.59
C PHE A 133 -21.99 -10.25 0.35
N ALA A 134 -21.09 -9.50 0.98
CA ALA A 134 -20.97 -8.06 0.81
C ALA A 134 -19.49 -7.67 0.70
N ALA A 135 -19.16 -6.76 -0.21
CA ALA A 135 -17.78 -6.34 -0.48
C ALA A 135 -17.70 -4.87 -0.91
N GLY A 136 -16.52 -4.29 -0.74
CA GLY A 136 -16.23 -2.89 -1.04
C GLY A 136 -16.72 -1.94 0.06
N ASP A 137 -16.96 -0.68 -0.33
CA ASP A 137 -17.27 0.41 0.60
C ASP A 137 -18.52 0.17 1.44
N VAL A 138 -19.45 -0.70 0.98
CA VAL A 138 -20.63 -1.09 1.75
C VAL A 138 -20.26 -1.82 3.05
N VAL A 139 -19.07 -2.42 3.13
CA VAL A 139 -18.56 -3.14 4.30
C VAL A 139 -17.57 -2.28 5.10
N THR A 140 -16.63 -1.63 4.40
CA THR A 140 -15.51 -0.91 5.03
C THR A 140 -15.77 0.57 5.29
N GLY A 141 -16.82 1.14 4.68
CA GLY A 141 -16.92 2.57 4.44
C GLY A 141 -16.02 3.03 3.28
N PRO A 142 -16.01 4.34 2.96
CA PRO A 142 -15.17 4.92 1.90
C PRO A 142 -13.71 4.53 2.07
N ARG A 143 -13.16 3.82 1.07
CA ARG A 143 -11.75 3.45 0.97
C ARG A 143 -11.23 3.73 -0.43
N ILE A 144 -9.93 3.53 -0.63
CA ILE A 144 -9.33 3.63 -1.97
C ILE A 144 -9.87 2.51 -2.87
N PHE A 145 -10.07 2.81 -4.15
CA PHE A 145 -10.74 1.88 -5.08
C PHE A 145 -10.07 0.50 -5.18
N ILE A 146 -8.75 0.42 -4.96
CA ILE A 146 -8.01 -0.86 -5.01
C ILE A 146 -8.42 -1.81 -3.88
N GLU A 147 -8.81 -1.29 -2.71
CA GLU A 147 -9.35 -2.09 -1.61
C GLU A 147 -10.71 -2.68 -1.99
N ALA A 148 -11.56 -1.89 -2.67
CA ALA A 148 -12.84 -2.38 -3.18
C ALA A 148 -12.68 -3.48 -4.24
N ILE A 149 -11.67 -3.37 -5.13
CA ILE A 149 -11.32 -4.43 -6.08
C ILE A 149 -10.91 -5.71 -5.36
N ALA A 150 -10.01 -5.60 -4.36
CA ALA A 150 -9.55 -6.75 -3.59
C ALA A 150 -10.71 -7.44 -2.85
N ALA A 151 -11.61 -6.67 -2.22
CA ALA A 151 -12.80 -7.19 -1.56
C ALA A 151 -13.73 -7.90 -2.56
N GLY A 152 -13.93 -7.33 -3.76
CA GLY A 152 -14.73 -7.94 -4.82
C GLY A 152 -14.18 -9.29 -5.28
N GLN A 153 -12.86 -9.41 -5.43
CA GLN A 153 -12.22 -10.68 -5.78
C GLN A 153 -12.38 -11.73 -4.67
N SER A 154 -12.26 -11.33 -3.40
CA SER A 154 -12.50 -12.22 -2.25
C SER A 154 -13.96 -12.71 -2.22
N ALA A 155 -14.94 -11.80 -2.38
CA ALA A 155 -16.34 -12.16 -2.43
C ALA A 155 -16.67 -13.10 -3.60
N ALA A 156 -16.12 -12.86 -4.80
CA ALA A 156 -16.33 -13.73 -5.96
C ALA A 156 -15.86 -15.17 -5.69
N ALA A 157 -14.70 -15.33 -5.05
CA ALA A 157 -14.18 -16.64 -4.69
C ALA A 157 -15.02 -17.35 -3.64
N SER A 158 -15.54 -16.61 -2.65
CA SER A 158 -16.45 -17.15 -1.63
C SER A 158 -17.81 -17.53 -2.18
N VAL A 159 -18.38 -16.72 -3.09
CA VAL A 159 -19.61 -17.05 -3.83
C VAL A 159 -19.39 -18.32 -4.65
N HIS A 160 -18.25 -18.44 -5.34
CA HIS A 160 -17.93 -19.66 -6.09
C HIS A 160 -17.81 -20.88 -5.19
N ARG A 161 -17.17 -20.76 -4.02
CA ARG A 161 -17.11 -21.83 -2.99
C ARG A 161 -18.51 -22.28 -2.58
N TYR A 162 -19.37 -21.30 -2.27
CA TYR A 162 -20.73 -21.54 -1.80
C TYR A 162 -21.58 -22.26 -2.84
N LEU A 163 -21.52 -21.82 -4.11
CA LEU A 163 -22.30 -22.40 -5.20
C LEU A 163 -21.78 -23.77 -5.66
N SER A 164 -20.46 -23.96 -5.70
CA SER A 164 -19.86 -25.21 -6.18
C SER A 164 -19.88 -26.32 -5.13
N GLN A 165 -20.12 -26.00 -3.84
CA GLN A 165 -19.98 -26.90 -2.69
C GLN A 165 -18.61 -27.58 -2.61
N LYS A 166 -17.63 -27.07 -3.35
CA LYS A 166 -16.24 -27.50 -3.25
C LYS A 166 -15.54 -26.58 -2.28
N GLU A 167 -14.61 -27.12 -1.50
CA GLU A 167 -13.57 -26.28 -0.91
C GLU A 167 -12.73 -25.69 -2.04
N THR A 168 -13.09 -24.50 -2.51
CA THR A 168 -12.15 -23.71 -3.28
C THR A 168 -11.06 -23.28 -2.30
N PRO A 169 -9.77 -23.41 -2.64
CA PRO A 169 -8.70 -22.85 -1.84
C PRO A 169 -9.07 -21.42 -1.45
N LYS A 170 -8.83 -21.01 -0.20
CA LYS A 170 -8.97 -19.60 0.15
C LYS A 170 -8.24 -18.81 -0.92
N THR A 171 -8.82 -17.72 -1.43
CA THR A 171 -8.05 -16.72 -2.16
C THR A 171 -7.18 -16.05 -1.13
N ILE A 172 -6.17 -16.80 -0.68
CA ILE A 172 -4.99 -16.19 -0.16
C ILE A 172 -4.51 -15.44 -1.39
N PHE A 173 -4.44 -14.11 -1.32
CA PHE A 173 -3.36 -13.38 -1.98
C PHE A 173 -2.02 -13.80 -1.36
N GLY A 174 -1.83 -15.11 -1.19
CA GLY A 174 -0.58 -15.77 -0.97
C GLY A 174 -0.22 -16.12 -2.37
N VAL A 175 0.59 -15.27 -2.98
CA VAL A 175 1.34 -15.65 -4.16
C VAL A 175 2.06 -16.93 -3.75
N SER A 176 1.54 -18.09 -4.13
CA SER A 176 2.33 -19.31 -4.10
C SER A 176 3.29 -19.18 -5.26
N THR A 177 4.38 -18.47 -5.02
CA THR A 177 5.48 -18.36 -5.95
C THR A 177 6.08 -19.75 -6.07
N ALA A 178 5.66 -20.53 -7.07
CA ALA A 178 6.49 -21.60 -7.56
C ALA A 178 7.68 -20.91 -8.23
N ILE A 179 8.77 -20.76 -7.47
CA ILE A 179 10.03 -20.27 -8.00
C ILE A 179 10.59 -21.40 -8.85
N GLU A 180 10.31 -21.35 -10.16
CA GLU A 180 11.00 -22.23 -11.10
C GLU A 180 12.40 -21.68 -11.34
N HIS A 181 13.39 -22.35 -10.74
CA HIS A 181 14.80 -22.13 -11.06
C HIS A 181 15.06 -22.57 -12.49
N ARG A 182 15.23 -21.64 -13.43
CA ARG A 182 15.64 -22.00 -14.80
C ARG A 182 17.08 -22.52 -14.88
N GLY A 183 17.86 -22.48 -13.80
CA GLY A 183 19.21 -23.06 -13.75
C GLY A 183 20.20 -22.48 -14.78
N ALA A 184 19.80 -21.43 -15.51
CA ALA A 184 20.67 -20.73 -16.42
C ALA A 184 21.35 -19.62 -15.61
N PRO A 185 22.66 -19.73 -15.30
CA PRO A 185 23.40 -18.55 -14.87
C PRO A 185 23.21 -17.52 -15.99
N THR A 186 22.50 -16.43 -15.72
CA THR A 186 22.31 -15.39 -16.71
C THR A 186 23.71 -14.93 -17.14
N PRO A 187 24.11 -15.11 -18.42
CA PRO A 187 25.37 -14.55 -18.92
C PRO A 187 25.34 -13.02 -18.92
N VAL A 188 24.17 -12.47 -18.66
CA VAL A 188 23.93 -11.06 -18.51
C VAL A 188 24.04 -10.74 -17.02
N TRP A 189 25.14 -10.08 -16.69
CA TRP A 189 25.19 -9.07 -15.66
C TRP A 189 24.83 -7.74 -16.35
N PRO A 190 23.55 -7.35 -16.58
CA PRO A 190 23.24 -6.07 -17.20
C PRO A 190 22.58 -5.18 -16.15
N VAL A 191 23.20 -5.07 -14.99
CA VAL A 191 23.15 -3.77 -14.37
C VAL A 191 24.60 -3.47 -14.14
N ASP A 192 25.10 -2.50 -14.88
CA ASP A 192 26.06 -1.59 -14.29
C ASP A 192 25.37 -1.00 -13.03
N CYS A 193 25.27 -1.78 -11.96
CA CYS A 193 25.32 -1.26 -10.61
C CYS A 193 26.69 -0.59 -10.37
N ASN A 194 27.61 -0.72 -11.35
CA ASN A 194 28.81 0.05 -11.61
C ASN A 194 28.59 1.35 -12.43
N VAL A 195 27.37 1.76 -12.79
CA VAL A 195 27.18 3.18 -13.17
C VAL A 195 27.46 3.94 -11.88
N ASP A 196 28.54 4.72 -11.86
CA ASP A 196 28.88 5.56 -10.71
C ASP A 196 27.64 6.35 -10.29
N GLY A 197 27.18 6.12 -9.06
CA GLY A 197 25.99 6.77 -8.54
C GLY A 197 24.65 6.14 -8.93
N TYR A 198 24.57 4.89 -9.40
CA TYR A 198 23.30 4.17 -9.67
C TYR A 198 22.26 4.30 -8.53
N TYR A 199 22.69 4.12 -7.28
CA TYR A 199 21.84 4.29 -6.09
C TYR A 199 21.57 5.76 -5.72
N THR A 200 22.25 6.70 -6.36
CA THR A 200 22.12 8.14 -6.10
C THR A 200 21.27 8.87 -7.14
N ILE A 201 20.82 8.19 -8.21
CA ILE A 201 19.96 8.81 -9.23
C ILE A 201 18.56 9.05 -8.62
N PRO A 202 18.16 10.32 -8.39
CA PRO A 202 16.89 10.62 -7.76
C PRO A 202 15.72 10.26 -8.68
N ARG A 203 14.59 9.89 -8.07
CA ARG A 203 13.33 9.79 -8.81
C ARG A 203 12.93 11.17 -9.29
N GLN A 204 12.57 11.28 -10.55
CA GLN A 204 11.92 12.47 -11.10
C GLN A 204 10.52 12.08 -11.53
N ASN A 205 9.53 12.88 -11.12
CA ASN A 205 8.17 12.73 -11.61
C ASN A 205 8.06 13.30 -13.03
N PRO A 206 7.06 12.86 -13.81
CA PRO A 206 6.80 13.44 -15.12
C PRO A 206 6.56 14.95 -15.02
N GLN A 207 6.88 15.67 -16.09
CA GLN A 207 6.67 17.12 -16.11
C GLN A 207 5.18 17.43 -16.04
N LEU A 208 4.80 18.40 -15.22
CA LEU A 208 3.44 18.92 -15.20
C LEU A 208 3.28 20.04 -16.22
N LEU A 209 2.11 20.08 -16.86
CA LEU A 209 1.70 21.24 -17.64
C LEU A 209 1.69 22.48 -16.72
N LYS A 210 2.17 23.63 -17.21
CA LYS A 210 2.25 24.83 -16.37
C LYS A 210 0.87 25.21 -15.83
N PRO A 211 0.76 25.74 -14.59
CA PRO A 211 -0.52 26.05 -13.96
C PRO A 211 -1.44 26.95 -14.81
N GLU A 212 -0.87 27.92 -15.52
CA GLU A 212 -1.58 28.83 -16.44
C GLU A 212 -2.36 28.09 -17.53
N PHE A 213 -1.80 26.98 -18.05
CA PHE A 213 -2.48 26.15 -19.04
C PHE A 213 -3.41 25.13 -18.38
N ARG A 214 -3.01 24.53 -17.24
CA ARG A 214 -3.88 23.62 -16.48
C ARG A 214 -5.22 24.27 -16.12
N ARG A 215 -5.20 25.55 -15.77
CA ARG A 215 -6.39 26.34 -15.40
C ARG A 215 -7.34 26.62 -16.58
N THR A 216 -6.90 26.47 -17.83
CA THR A 216 -7.69 26.90 -18.99
C THR A 216 -8.21 25.76 -19.85
N ASN A 217 -7.87 24.51 -19.54
CA ASN A 217 -8.28 23.35 -20.32
C ASN A 217 -8.43 22.07 -19.47
N PHE A 218 -8.90 21.00 -20.13
CA PHE A 218 -9.02 19.66 -19.56
C PHE A 218 -8.00 18.69 -20.17
N GLU A 219 -6.89 19.21 -20.69
CA GLU A 219 -5.80 18.36 -21.16
C GLU A 219 -5.12 17.67 -19.98
N LEU A 220 -4.37 16.61 -20.31
CA LEU A 220 -3.64 15.83 -19.30
C LEU A 220 -2.62 16.74 -18.60
N ALA A 221 -2.75 16.87 -17.29
CA ALA A 221 -1.85 17.71 -16.49
C ALA A 221 -0.45 17.08 -16.36
N GLU A 222 -0.36 15.76 -16.25
CA GLU A 222 0.89 15.01 -16.23
C GLU A 222 1.34 14.68 -17.65
N LEU A 223 2.44 15.27 -18.11
CA LEU A 223 2.98 15.01 -19.44
C LEU A 223 3.80 13.72 -19.42
N SER A 224 3.88 13.05 -20.57
CA SER A 224 4.79 11.91 -20.74
C SER A 224 6.25 12.34 -20.65
N PHE A 225 7.10 11.45 -20.13
CA PHE A 225 8.55 11.61 -20.26
C PHE A 225 8.96 11.67 -21.74
N THR A 226 9.98 12.47 -22.03
CA THR A 226 10.73 12.35 -23.28
C THR A 226 11.41 10.97 -23.36
N GLU A 227 11.83 10.54 -24.54
CA GLU A 227 12.55 9.26 -24.68
C GLU A 227 13.81 9.21 -23.80
N GLU A 228 14.55 10.33 -23.72
CA GLU A 228 15.76 10.44 -22.90
C GLU A 228 15.44 10.31 -21.40
N GLU A 229 14.45 11.06 -20.91
CA GLU A 229 14.00 10.96 -19.51
C GLU A 229 13.46 9.56 -19.20
N ALA A 230 12.68 8.96 -20.11
CA ALA A 230 12.15 7.61 -19.93
C ALA A 230 13.27 6.57 -19.83
N ARG A 231 14.30 6.66 -20.69
CA ARG A 231 15.50 5.80 -20.62
C ARG A 231 16.26 6.02 -19.32
N SER A 232 16.41 7.27 -18.87
CA SER A 232 17.07 7.61 -17.60
C SER A 232 16.29 7.09 -16.38
N GLN A 233 14.96 7.21 -16.38
CA GLN A 233 14.13 6.67 -15.30
C GLN A 233 14.11 5.14 -15.32
N ALA A 234 14.10 4.52 -16.50
CA ALA A 234 14.15 3.06 -16.65
C ALA A 234 15.52 2.47 -16.24
N SER A 235 16.63 3.21 -16.42
CA SER A 235 17.96 2.74 -16.00
C SER A 235 18.10 2.62 -14.48
N ARG A 236 17.18 3.19 -13.70
CA ARG A 236 17.08 3.04 -12.24
C ARG A 236 16.41 1.72 -11.80
N CYS A 237 16.03 0.85 -12.73
CA CYS A 237 15.36 -0.42 -12.43
C CYS A 237 16.22 -1.31 -11.51
N LEU A 238 15.75 -1.55 -10.29
CA LEU A 238 16.41 -2.37 -9.25
C LEU A 238 16.44 -3.88 -9.54
N THR A 239 15.99 -4.30 -10.74
CA THR A 239 15.95 -5.70 -11.19
C THR A 239 15.41 -6.66 -10.12
N CYS A 240 14.28 -6.30 -9.48
CA CYS A 240 13.72 -7.05 -8.35
C CYS A 240 13.38 -8.52 -8.65
N HIS A 241 13.26 -8.87 -9.93
CA HIS A 241 13.09 -10.22 -10.43
C HIS A 241 14.39 -11.05 -10.38
N VAL A 242 15.56 -10.46 -10.18
CA VAL A 242 16.83 -11.16 -9.96
C VAL A 242 17.09 -11.25 -8.46
N ASN A 243 17.29 -12.46 -7.94
CA ASN A 243 17.48 -12.66 -6.49
C ASN A 243 18.73 -13.51 -6.22
N PRO A 244 19.36 -13.32 -5.04
CA PRO A 244 20.42 -14.22 -4.60
C PRO A 244 19.82 -15.59 -4.28
N ILE A 245 20.35 -16.63 -4.91
CA ILE A 245 20.01 -18.02 -4.65
C ILE A 245 21.13 -18.67 -3.85
N PHE A 246 20.76 -19.33 -2.75
CA PHE A 246 21.70 -19.92 -1.81
C PHE A 246 21.65 -21.45 -1.92
N VAL A 247 22.78 -22.05 -2.28
CA VAL A 247 22.96 -23.50 -2.35
C VAL A 247 23.77 -23.94 -1.13
N GLY A 248 23.08 -24.39 -0.08
CA GLY A 248 23.68 -24.75 1.22
C GLY A 248 24.83 -25.76 1.10
N ASP A 249 24.70 -26.77 0.24
CA ASP A 249 25.69 -27.84 0.06
C ASP A 249 27.06 -27.36 -0.43
N LYS A 250 27.12 -26.19 -1.08
CA LYS A 250 28.36 -25.56 -1.54
C LYS A 250 28.94 -24.58 -0.51
N CYS A 251 28.17 -24.21 0.50
CA CYS A 251 28.56 -23.19 1.46
C CYS A 251 29.61 -23.72 2.43
N ILE A 252 30.72 -23.00 2.56
CA ILE A 252 31.79 -23.30 3.54
C ILE A 252 31.71 -22.42 4.79
N MET A 253 30.61 -21.69 4.98
CA MET A 253 30.35 -20.81 6.12
C MET A 253 31.48 -19.80 6.41
N CYS A 254 32.12 -19.26 5.37
CA CYS A 254 33.27 -18.36 5.51
C CYS A 254 32.91 -16.91 5.91
N GLY A 255 31.63 -16.53 5.97
CA GLY A 255 31.19 -15.19 6.35
C GLY A 255 31.33 -14.11 5.27
N GLY A 256 32.05 -14.36 4.18
CA GLY A 256 32.36 -13.31 3.19
C GLY A 256 31.14 -12.64 2.55
N CYS A 257 29.99 -13.32 2.45
CA CYS A 257 28.75 -12.74 1.95
C CYS A 257 28.10 -11.76 2.94
N VAL A 258 28.27 -11.97 4.24
CA VAL A 258 27.82 -11.07 5.32
C VAL A 258 28.69 -9.82 5.31
N ASP A 259 30.01 -10.00 5.25
CA ASP A 259 30.98 -8.90 5.31
C ASP A 259 30.85 -7.91 4.14
N VAL A 260 30.50 -8.40 2.95
CA VAL A 260 30.41 -7.58 1.73
C VAL A 260 29.04 -6.92 1.55
N CYS A 261 28.04 -7.24 2.39
CA CYS A 261 26.69 -6.76 2.22
C CYS A 261 26.55 -5.31 2.71
N PRO A 262 26.25 -4.32 1.83
CA PRO A 262 26.17 -2.91 2.24
C PRO A 262 24.96 -2.61 3.13
N GLU A 263 23.87 -3.36 2.97
CA GLU A 263 22.60 -3.15 3.69
C GLU A 263 22.45 -4.04 4.92
N PHE A 264 23.48 -4.83 5.27
CA PHE A 264 23.44 -5.82 6.35
C PHE A 264 22.23 -6.77 6.24
N ALA A 265 21.83 -7.08 5.01
CA ALA A 265 20.72 -7.97 4.68
C ALA A 265 21.07 -9.45 4.89
N LEU A 266 22.35 -9.78 5.08
CA LEU A 266 22.83 -11.11 5.41
C LEU A 266 23.44 -11.09 6.81
N LYS A 267 23.12 -12.08 7.63
CA LYS A 267 23.66 -12.21 8.99
C LYS A 267 24.00 -13.66 9.28
N MET A 268 25.06 -13.87 10.04
CA MET A 268 25.31 -15.15 10.71
C MET A 268 24.82 -15.02 12.15
N ILE A 269 23.87 -15.86 12.53
CA ILE A 269 23.30 -15.90 13.87
C ILE A 269 23.37 -17.32 14.43
N PRO A 270 23.42 -17.51 15.75
CA PRO A 270 23.20 -18.81 16.36
C PRO A 270 21.84 -19.38 15.94
N LEU A 271 21.73 -20.70 15.78
CA LEU A 271 20.44 -21.33 15.43
C LEU A 271 19.36 -21.07 16.48
N SER A 272 19.75 -20.87 17.74
CA SER A 272 18.86 -20.51 18.85
C SER A 272 18.19 -19.13 18.70
N GLU A 273 18.71 -18.27 17.82
CA GLU A 273 18.19 -16.91 17.57
C GLU A 273 17.33 -16.83 16.30
N VAL A 274 17.11 -17.96 15.62
CA VAL A 274 16.23 -18.00 14.44
C VAL A 274 14.78 -17.79 14.88
N ASP A 275 14.12 -16.82 14.27
CA ASP A 275 12.71 -16.53 14.52
C ASP A 275 11.81 -17.69 14.03
N LEU A 276 11.17 -18.36 14.99
CA LEU A 276 10.28 -19.50 14.76
C LEU A 276 8.88 -19.09 14.29
N ASP A 277 8.52 -17.80 14.39
CA ASP A 277 7.25 -17.27 13.93
C ASP A 277 7.24 -17.05 12.40
N ILE A 278 8.42 -17.05 11.77
CA ILE A 278 8.54 -17.00 10.31
C ILE A 278 7.98 -18.30 9.70
N PRO A 279 7.07 -18.21 8.70
CA PRO A 279 6.52 -19.40 8.05
C PRO A 279 7.61 -20.36 7.55
N LYS A 280 7.49 -21.64 7.94
CA LYS A 280 8.42 -22.75 7.63
C LYS A 280 9.78 -22.73 8.35
N SER A 281 10.14 -21.73 9.15
CA SER A 281 11.43 -21.74 9.86
C SER A 281 11.53 -22.92 10.85
N ALA A 282 10.44 -23.18 11.59
CA ALA A 282 10.33 -24.33 12.47
C ALA A 282 10.39 -25.68 11.72
N ASP A 283 9.80 -25.78 10.52
CA ASP A 283 9.89 -26.96 9.65
C ASP A 283 11.34 -27.24 9.25
N VAL A 284 12.03 -26.22 8.73
CA VAL A 284 13.40 -26.32 8.25
C VAL A 284 14.35 -26.71 9.38
N LEU A 285 14.22 -26.06 10.56
CA LEU A 285 15.02 -26.39 11.72
C LEU A 285 14.76 -27.82 12.20
N SER A 286 13.49 -28.21 12.35
CA SER A 286 13.11 -29.57 12.79
C SER A 286 13.66 -30.66 11.87
N GLY A 287 13.63 -30.44 10.54
CA GLY A 287 14.17 -31.37 9.57
C GLY A 287 15.69 -31.43 9.56
N PHE A 288 16.36 -30.29 9.78
CA PHE A 288 17.83 -30.23 9.82
C PHE A 288 18.42 -30.92 11.05
N ILE A 289 17.81 -30.71 12.23
CA ILE A 289 18.33 -31.25 13.50
C ILE A 289 17.69 -32.60 13.89
N GLY A 290 16.59 -32.99 13.24
CA GLY A 290 15.86 -34.22 13.54
C GLY A 290 15.07 -34.18 14.85
N VAL A 291 14.68 -33.00 15.33
CA VAL A 291 13.91 -32.80 16.57
C VAL A 291 12.51 -32.29 16.24
N GLU A 292 11.49 -32.81 16.92
CA GLU A 292 10.11 -32.37 16.72
C GLU A 292 9.92 -30.88 17.01
N LYS A 293 9.11 -30.19 16.20
CA LYS A 293 8.86 -28.74 16.32
C LYS A 293 8.47 -28.29 17.72
N ALA A 294 7.68 -29.10 18.43
CA ALA A 294 7.20 -28.79 19.78
C ALA A 294 8.33 -28.65 20.81
N ARG A 295 9.51 -29.22 20.50
CA ARG A 295 10.67 -29.27 21.40
C ARG A 295 11.73 -28.22 21.09
N LEU A 296 11.57 -27.43 20.03
CA LEU A 296 12.53 -26.39 19.62
C LEU A 296 12.73 -25.30 20.68
N GLY A 297 11.75 -25.10 21.57
CA GLY A 297 11.84 -24.15 22.69
C GLY A 297 12.39 -24.72 24.00
N GLU A 298 12.72 -26.00 24.08
CA GLU A 298 13.29 -26.62 25.29
C GLU A 298 14.70 -26.07 25.55
N THR A 299 15.03 -25.76 26.81
CA THR A 299 16.32 -25.15 27.20
C THR A 299 17.52 -25.99 26.80
N GLU A 300 17.41 -27.31 26.88
CA GLU A 300 18.47 -28.26 26.47
C GLU A 300 18.70 -28.20 24.96
N VAL A 301 17.63 -28.15 24.17
CA VAL A 301 17.68 -28.02 22.70
C VAL A 301 18.25 -26.66 22.31
N LEU A 302 17.83 -25.57 22.95
CA LEU A 302 18.36 -24.23 22.69
C LEU A 302 19.87 -24.11 22.99
N GLN A 303 20.37 -24.79 24.01
CA GLN A 303 21.81 -24.84 24.32
C GLN A 303 22.62 -25.59 23.25
N GLU A 304 22.07 -26.67 22.69
CA GLU A 304 22.69 -27.38 21.56
C GLU A 304 22.63 -26.55 20.27
N LEU A 305 21.50 -25.91 19.99
CA LEU A 305 21.32 -25.00 18.85
C LEU A 305 22.25 -23.79 18.91
N GLY A 306 22.54 -23.27 20.10
CA GLY A 306 23.49 -22.17 20.30
C GLY A 306 24.92 -22.48 19.86
N ARG A 307 25.26 -23.76 19.63
CA ARG A 307 26.58 -24.18 19.10
C ARG A 307 26.64 -24.22 17.58
N SER A 308 25.51 -24.07 16.90
CA SER A 308 25.41 -24.07 15.43
C SER A 308 25.03 -22.69 14.92
N THR A 309 25.43 -22.38 13.69
CA THR A 309 25.23 -21.07 13.08
C THR A 309 24.39 -21.19 11.83
N ALA A 310 23.42 -20.30 11.69
CA ALA A 310 22.60 -20.12 10.50
C ALA A 310 23.01 -18.83 9.79
N MET A 311 23.00 -18.87 8.46
CA MET A 311 23.06 -17.66 7.66
C MET A 311 21.64 -17.26 7.29
N ILE A 312 21.19 -16.09 7.74
CA ILE A 312 19.86 -15.55 7.47
C ILE A 312 19.97 -14.47 6.40
N TRP A 313 19.01 -14.47 5.48
CA TRP A 313 18.82 -13.46 4.46
C TRP A 313 17.50 -12.71 4.67
N ASP A 314 17.60 -11.40 4.82
CA ASP A 314 16.46 -10.48 4.85
C ASP A 314 16.22 -9.94 3.42
N GLY A 315 15.21 -10.52 2.75
CA GLY A 315 14.83 -10.14 1.40
C GLY A 315 14.25 -8.72 1.28
N ALA A 316 13.74 -8.14 2.39
CA ALA A 316 13.20 -6.78 2.39
C ALA A 316 14.31 -5.72 2.41
N ARG A 317 15.43 -6.01 3.07
CA ARG A 317 16.62 -5.15 3.07
C ARG A 317 17.53 -5.34 1.86
N CYS A 318 17.44 -6.49 1.19
CA CYS A 318 18.35 -6.81 0.09
C CYS A 318 18.09 -5.96 -1.17
N ILE A 319 19.03 -5.08 -1.50
CA ILE A 319 19.04 -4.28 -2.74
C ILE A 319 19.54 -5.05 -3.98
N ARG A 320 19.75 -6.37 -3.87
CA ARG A 320 20.12 -7.27 -4.98
C ARG A 320 21.38 -6.86 -5.77
N CYS A 321 22.33 -6.21 -5.10
CA CYS A 321 23.59 -5.74 -5.72
C CYS A 321 24.54 -6.84 -6.21
N GLY A 322 24.29 -8.11 -5.86
CA GLY A 322 25.11 -9.25 -6.30
C GLY A 322 26.51 -9.37 -5.68
N LEU A 323 26.90 -8.47 -4.78
CA LEU A 323 28.21 -8.48 -4.12
C LEU A 323 28.47 -9.79 -3.35
N CYS A 324 27.45 -10.35 -2.70
CA CYS A 324 27.52 -11.62 -1.99
C CYS A 324 27.85 -12.80 -2.93
N ALA A 325 27.23 -12.85 -4.11
CA ALA A 325 27.51 -13.84 -5.14
C ALA A 325 28.93 -13.68 -5.69
N LYS A 326 29.35 -12.45 -5.99
CA LYS A 326 30.71 -12.14 -6.47
C LYS A 326 31.80 -12.50 -5.46
N ARG A 327 31.52 -12.32 -4.17
CA ARG A 327 32.46 -12.61 -3.07
C ARG A 327 32.50 -14.11 -2.72
N CYS A 328 31.50 -14.89 -3.10
CA CYS A 328 31.38 -16.30 -2.71
C CYS A 328 32.46 -17.16 -3.38
N PRO A 329 33.41 -17.76 -2.62
CA PRO A 329 34.52 -18.50 -3.21
C PRO A 329 34.12 -19.86 -3.80
N THR A 330 32.98 -20.42 -3.38
CA THR A 330 32.52 -21.74 -3.80
C THR A 330 31.38 -21.70 -4.82
N GLY A 331 30.87 -20.51 -5.16
CA GLY A 331 29.67 -20.37 -5.97
C GLY A 331 28.41 -20.92 -5.27
N ALA A 332 28.39 -20.92 -3.94
CA ALA A 332 27.20 -21.23 -3.14
C ALA A 332 26.11 -20.15 -3.23
N ILE A 333 26.45 -18.97 -3.73
CA ILE A 333 25.52 -17.87 -3.95
C ILE A 333 25.58 -17.48 -5.42
N THR A 334 24.43 -17.54 -6.10
CA THR A 334 24.25 -17.13 -7.49
C THR A 334 23.21 -16.01 -7.55
N MET A 335 23.25 -15.18 -8.60
CA MET A 335 22.16 -14.24 -8.89
C MET A 335 21.34 -14.83 -10.03
N GLU A 336 20.07 -15.15 -9.78
CA GLU A 336 19.23 -15.84 -10.75
C GLU A 336 17.94 -15.07 -11.01
N TYR A 337 17.46 -15.16 -12.25
CA TYR A 337 16.14 -14.69 -12.65
C TYR A 337 15.08 -15.57 -12.00
N LEU A 338 14.20 -14.96 -11.20
CA LEU A 338 13.01 -15.60 -10.69
C LEU A 338 11.82 -15.27 -11.60
N GLU A 339 11.28 -16.31 -12.23
CA GLU A 339 9.99 -16.23 -12.89
C GLU A 339 8.91 -16.56 -11.85
N ILE A 340 8.08 -15.56 -11.51
CA ILE A 340 6.91 -15.79 -10.67
C ILE A 340 5.79 -16.28 -11.59
N LYS A 341 5.58 -17.59 -11.64
CA LYS A 341 4.39 -18.15 -12.26
C LYS A 341 3.24 -18.10 -11.27
N GLN A 342 2.27 -17.23 -11.55
CA GLN A 342 0.99 -17.24 -10.87
C GLN A 342 0.05 -18.15 -11.64
N GLU A 343 -0.13 -19.37 -11.16
CA GLU A 343 -1.24 -20.21 -11.60
C GLU A 343 -2.49 -19.80 -10.83
N VAL A 344 -3.37 -19.04 -11.49
CA VAL A 344 -4.73 -18.83 -11.00
C VAL A 344 -5.53 -20.09 -11.32
N THR A 345 -5.41 -21.09 -10.45
CA THR A 345 -6.21 -22.31 -10.55
C THR A 345 -7.59 -22.04 -9.95
N HIS A 346 -8.57 -21.84 -10.83
CA HIS A 346 -9.97 -22.03 -10.46
C HIS A 346 -10.22 -23.54 -10.40
N THR A 347 -10.30 -24.12 -9.21
CA THR A 347 -10.63 -25.55 -9.01
C THR A 347 -12.07 -25.75 -8.53
#